data_AF-F1TAX8-F1
#
_entry.id   AF-F1TAX8-F1
#
_cell.length_a   1.000
_cell.length_b   1.000
_cell.length_c   1.000
_cell.angle_alpha   90.00
_cell.angle_beta   90.00
_cell.angle_gamma   90.00
#
_symmetry.space_group_name_H-M   'P 1'
#
loop_
_entity.id
_entity.type
_entity.pdbx_description
1 polymer ?
#
loop_
_entity_poly.entity_id
_entity_poly.type
_entity_poly.pdbx_seq_one_letter_code
_entity_poly.pdbx_strand_id
1 'polypeptide(L)'
;MGYQILGKRGISQLMEVLCTVFQIFGVILIITLPWTLNYYLLLKNTTVEPRIYNSMIVLLVISGVCAFTILMQAKKVLHNINSKSPFTFDTANRIKYISYLCLPIAFAYIIGIFFIPSVFVVLVGLTFLFLAACIFIIAELFYQAVNYKQENDLTI
;
A
#
# COMPACT_ATOMS: atom_id res chain seq x y z
N MET A 1 13.31 -0.61 31.17
CA MET A 1 12.56 -1.61 30.37
C MET A 1 12.72 -1.24 28.90
N GLY A 2 13.74 -1.80 28.23
CA GLY A 2 13.94 -1.58 26.79
C GLY A 2 12.99 -2.48 26.02
N TYR A 3 12.05 -1.89 25.27
CA TYR A 3 11.22 -2.65 24.35
C TYR A 3 12.13 -3.37 23.34
N GLN A 4 12.09 -4.71 23.31
CA GLN A 4 12.79 -5.49 22.28
C GLN A 4 12.08 -5.26 20.94
N ILE A 5 12.56 -4.27 20.17
CA ILE A 5 11.99 -3.88 18.87
C ILE A 5 12.28 -4.95 17.79
N LEU A 6 13.35 -5.73 17.92
CA LEU A 6 13.70 -6.85 17.02
C LEU A 6 13.76 -8.20 17.76
N GLY A 7 12.89 -9.14 17.38
CA GLY A 7 12.91 -10.53 17.87
C GLY A 7 11.56 -11.22 17.72
N LYS A 8 11.53 -12.57 17.78
CA LYS A 8 10.39 -13.50 17.58
C LYS A 8 9.12 -13.27 18.46
N ARG A 9 9.03 -12.14 19.17
CA ARG A 9 7.88 -11.64 19.95
C ARG A 9 7.83 -10.09 19.97
N GLY A 10 8.32 -9.43 18.92
CA GLY A 10 8.43 -7.97 18.81
C GLY A 10 7.28 -7.32 18.03
N ILE A 11 7.25 -5.97 18.03
CA ILE A 11 6.26 -5.13 17.33
C ILE A 11 6.15 -5.48 15.84
N SER A 12 7.26 -5.85 15.21
CA SER A 12 7.31 -6.22 13.79
C SER A 12 6.47 -7.47 13.47
N GLN A 13 6.39 -8.45 14.37
CA GLN A 13 5.51 -9.62 14.18
C GLN A 13 4.04 -9.27 14.36
N LEU A 14 3.72 -8.37 15.29
CA LEU A 14 2.36 -7.84 15.43
C LEU A 14 1.93 -7.11 14.15
N MET A 15 2.81 -6.29 13.57
CA MET A 15 2.55 -5.62 12.28
C MET A 15 2.35 -6.62 11.14
N GLU A 16 3.14 -7.71 11.09
CA GLU A 16 2.98 -8.77 10.08
C GLU A 16 1.61 -9.47 10.17
N VAL A 17 1.13 -9.72 11.39
CA VAL A 17 -0.22 -10.28 11.64
C VAL A 17 -1.29 -9.27 11.24
N LEU A 18 -1.16 -8.00 11.63
CA LEU A 18 -2.10 -6.94 11.24
C LEU A 18 -2.19 -6.79 9.72
N CYS A 19 -1.07 -6.84 8.99
CA CYS A 19 -1.08 -6.84 7.53
C CYS A 19 -1.91 -8.01 6.98
N THR A 20 -1.81 -9.20 7.56
CA THR A 20 -2.60 -10.37 7.14
C THR A 20 -4.09 -10.18 7.42
N VAL A 21 -4.44 -9.61 8.57
CA VAL A 21 -5.85 -9.29 8.92
C VAL A 21 -6.41 -8.26 7.94
N PHE A 22 -5.68 -7.18 7.66
CA PHE A 22 -6.09 -6.16 6.70
C PHE A 22 -6.20 -6.69 5.27
N GLN A 23 -5.37 -7.66 4.88
CA GLN A 23 -5.51 -8.33 3.60
C GLN A 23 -6.81 -9.13 3.50
N ILE A 24 -7.14 -9.94 4.51
CA ILE A 24 -8.39 -10.71 4.55
C ILE A 24 -9.59 -9.76 4.52
N PHE A 25 -9.56 -8.72 5.35
CA PHE A 25 -10.62 -7.72 5.40
C PHE A 25 -10.76 -6.95 4.08
N GLY A 26 -9.64 -6.58 3.45
CA GLY A 26 -9.63 -5.91 2.14
C GLY A 26 -10.27 -6.76 1.05
N VAL A 27 -10.02 -8.07 1.02
CA VAL A 27 -10.66 -9.00 0.08
C VAL A 27 -12.18 -9.04 0.31
N ILE A 28 -12.60 -9.16 1.57
CA ILE A 28 -14.03 -9.14 1.93
C ILE A 28 -14.69 -7.82 1.49
N LEU A 29 -14.02 -6.69 1.70
CA LEU A 29 -14.53 -5.38 1.29
C LEU A 29 -14.64 -5.24 -0.23
N ILE A 30 -13.69 -5.75 -1.01
CA ILE A 30 -13.76 -5.70 -2.47
C ILE A 30 -14.91 -6.57 -2.99
N ILE A 31 -15.11 -7.76 -2.42
CA ILE A 31 -16.21 -8.67 -2.81
C ILE A 31 -17.58 -8.05 -2.46
N THR A 32 -17.68 -7.44 -1.28
CA THR A 32 -18.93 -6.81 -0.80
C THR A 32 -19.14 -5.39 -1.35
N LEU A 33 -18.17 -4.83 -2.08
CA LEU A 33 -18.15 -3.45 -2.55
C LEU A 33 -19.43 -2.98 -3.27
N PRO A 34 -19.99 -3.72 -4.26
CA PRO A 34 -21.22 -3.27 -4.93
C PRO A 34 -22.40 -3.18 -3.97
N TRP A 35 -22.48 -4.07 -2.98
CA TRP A 35 -23.55 -4.06 -1.99
C TRP A 35 -23.35 -2.93 -0.97
N THR A 36 -22.12 -2.77 -0.46
CA THR A 36 -21.76 -1.73 0.50
C THR A 36 -21.96 -0.33 -0.08
N LEU A 37 -21.53 -0.10 -1.34
CA LEU A 37 -21.69 1.19 -2.00
C LEU A 37 -23.17 1.51 -2.26
N ASN A 38 -23.95 0.53 -2.72
CA ASN A 38 -25.39 0.72 -2.94
C ASN A 38 -26.13 1.02 -1.63
N TYR A 39 -25.81 0.29 -0.56
CA TYR A 39 -26.38 0.55 0.77
C TYR A 39 -26.07 1.97 1.28
N TYR A 40 -24.83 2.45 1.08
CA TYR A 40 -24.44 3.82 1.42
C TYR A 40 -25.24 4.88 0.65
N LEU A 41 -25.44 4.68 -0.66
CA LEU A 41 -26.22 5.60 -1.50
C LEU A 41 -27.71 5.62 -1.12
N LEU A 42 -28.27 4.46 -0.78
CA LEU A 42 -29.64 4.34 -0.28
C LEU A 42 -29.80 5.08 1.06
N LEU A 43 -28.85 4.93 1.99
CA LEU A 43 -28.90 5.60 3.30
C LEU A 43 -28.84 7.13 3.17
N LYS A 44 -28.07 7.64 2.21
CA LYS A 44 -28.01 9.08 1.92
C LYS A 44 -29.17 9.58 1.05
N ASN A 45 -30.06 8.70 0.60
CA ASN A 45 -31.19 9.02 -0.29
C ASN A 45 -30.74 9.78 -1.56
N THR A 46 -29.51 9.51 -2.01
CA THR A 46 -28.89 10.18 -3.15
C THR A 46 -28.88 9.24 -4.35
N THR A 47 -29.55 9.64 -5.43
CA THR A 47 -29.48 8.94 -6.71
C THR A 47 -28.26 9.43 -7.48
N VAL A 48 -27.29 8.54 -7.72
CA VAL A 48 -26.10 8.82 -8.52
C VAL A 48 -26.34 8.33 -9.94
N GLU A 49 -25.89 9.09 -10.93
CA GLU A 49 -25.97 8.68 -12.33
C GLU A 49 -25.24 7.34 -12.54
N PRO A 50 -25.81 6.37 -13.31
CA PRO A 50 -25.21 5.05 -13.49
C PRO A 50 -23.76 5.09 -13.98
N ARG A 51 -23.42 6.08 -14.81
CA ARG A 51 -22.06 6.30 -15.30
C ARG A 51 -21.07 6.61 -14.17
N ILE A 52 -21.44 7.52 -13.27
CA ILE A 52 -20.62 7.92 -12.13
C ILE A 52 -20.49 6.76 -11.14
N TYR A 53 -21.58 6.02 -10.90
CA TYR A 53 -21.57 4.82 -10.07
C TYR A 53 -20.58 3.76 -10.59
N ASN A 54 -20.62 3.47 -11.89
CA ASN A 54 -19.69 2.52 -12.51
C ASN A 54 -18.24 3.00 -12.42
N SER A 55 -17.99 4.29 -12.64
CA SER A 55 -16.65 4.87 -12.47
C SER A 55 -16.16 4.75 -11.02
N MET A 56 -17.02 4.94 -10.02
CA MET A 56 -16.67 4.77 -8.60
C MET A 56 -16.27 3.32 -8.29
N ILE A 57 -17.06 2.34 -8.75
CA ILE A 57 -16.74 0.91 -8.56
C ILE A 57 -15.41 0.57 -9.20
N VAL A 58 -15.20 0.93 -10.47
CA VAL A 58 -13.95 0.63 -11.20
C VAL A 58 -12.75 1.21 -10.46
N LEU A 59 -12.85 2.47 -10.04
CA LEU A 59 -11.77 3.16 -9.35
C LEU A 59 -11.45 2.51 -8.00
N LEU A 60 -12.48 2.15 -7.22
CA LEU A 60 -12.32 1.46 -5.93
C LEU A 60 -11.78 0.03 -6.06
N VAL A 61 -12.15 -0.70 -7.11
CA VAL A 61 -11.64 -2.06 -7.36
C VAL A 61 -10.16 -1.99 -7.74
N ILE A 62 -9.79 -1.09 -8.66
CA ILE A 62 -8.39 -0.90 -9.06
C ILE A 62 -7.54 -0.54 -7.84
N SER A 63 -7.98 0.43 -7.04
CA SER A 63 -7.24 0.87 -5.85
C SER A 63 -7.19 -0.21 -4.77
N GLY A 64 -8.27 -0.97 -4.58
CA GLY A 64 -8.32 -2.10 -3.67
C GLY A 64 -7.34 -3.22 -4.03
N VAL A 65 -7.25 -3.58 -5.32
CA VAL A 65 -6.29 -4.59 -5.80
C VAL A 65 -4.85 -4.12 -5.61
N CYS A 66 -4.55 -2.86 -5.94
CA CYS A 66 -3.23 -2.28 -5.70
C CYS A 66 -2.90 -2.20 -4.20
N ALA A 67 -3.86 -1.84 -3.34
CA ALA A 67 -3.65 -1.82 -1.89
C ALA A 67 -3.37 -3.23 -1.34
N PHE A 68 -4.06 -4.26 -1.85
CA PHE A 68 -3.80 -5.65 -1.47
C PHE A 68 -2.37 -6.08 -1.82
N THR A 69 -1.88 -5.75 -3.01
CA THR A 69 -0.51 -6.07 -3.43
C THR A 69 0.52 -5.28 -2.64
N ILE A 70 0.25 -4.01 -2.31
CA ILE A 70 1.10 -3.20 -1.41
C ILE A 70 1.23 -3.86 -0.05
N LEU A 71 0.11 -4.26 0.57
CA LEU A 71 0.12 -4.95 1.87
C LEU A 71 0.90 -6.28 1.81
N MET A 72 0.82 -7.01 0.69
CA MET A 72 1.57 -8.25 0.52
C MET A 72 3.08 -8.01 0.51
N GLN A 73 3.53 -6.96 -0.17
CA GLN A 73 4.95 -6.61 -0.21
C GLN A 73 5.43 -6.05 1.13
N ALA A 74 4.61 -5.23 1.80
CA ALA A 74 4.90 -4.73 3.14
C ALA A 74 5.04 -5.87 4.16
N LYS A 75 4.16 -6.89 4.09
CA LYS A 75 4.26 -8.10 4.90
C LYS A 75 5.59 -8.84 4.67
N LYS A 76 6.02 -8.99 3.41
CA LYS A 76 7.31 -9.64 3.09
C LYS A 76 8.50 -8.84 3.60
N VAL A 77 8.45 -7.51 3.53
CA VAL A 77 9.48 -6.63 4.12
C VAL A 77 9.56 -6.84 5.64
N LEU A 78 8.42 -6.86 6.34
CA LEU A 78 8.35 -7.15 7.78
C LEU A 78 8.88 -8.55 8.12
N HIS A 79 8.57 -9.54 7.28
CA HIS A 79 9.08 -10.89 7.43
C HIS A 79 10.62 -10.96 7.34
N ASN A 80 11.22 -10.27 6.36
CA ASN A 80 12.68 -10.18 6.21
C ASN A 80 13.33 -9.52 7.45
N ILE A 81 12.69 -8.48 8.00
CA ILE A 81 13.14 -7.83 9.24
C ILE A 81 13.09 -8.80 10.42
N ASN A 82 12.00 -9.57 10.55
CA ASN A 82 11.82 -10.58 11.61
C ASN A 82 12.82 -11.75 11.50
N SER A 83 13.25 -12.09 10.28
CA SER A 83 14.21 -13.17 10.00
C SER A 83 15.68 -12.78 10.23
N LYS A 84 15.95 -11.62 10.86
CA LYS A 84 17.29 -11.07 11.16
C LYS A 84 18.15 -10.72 9.93
N SER A 85 17.57 -10.61 8.75
CA SER A 85 18.23 -10.11 7.52
C SER A 85 17.55 -8.84 6.97
N PRO A 86 17.42 -7.77 7.78
CA PRO A 86 16.68 -6.57 7.38
C PRO A 86 17.31 -5.88 6.17
N PHE A 87 18.65 -5.79 6.15
CA PHE A 87 19.42 -5.13 5.09
C PHE A 87 19.84 -6.14 4.02
N THR A 88 18.91 -6.45 3.13
CA THR A 88 19.17 -7.24 1.91
C THR A 88 18.66 -6.49 0.69
N PHE A 89 19.24 -6.76 -0.48
CA PHE A 89 18.76 -6.19 -1.75
C PHE A 89 17.33 -6.61 -2.06
N ASP A 90 16.89 -7.80 -1.62
CA ASP A 90 15.49 -8.23 -1.74
C ASP A 90 14.55 -7.26 -1.01
N THR A 91 14.86 -6.89 0.24
CA THR A 91 14.06 -5.91 1.00
C THR A 91 14.02 -4.55 0.31
N ALA A 92 15.17 -4.04 -0.16
CA ALA A 92 15.24 -2.76 -0.88
C ALA A 92 14.39 -2.78 -2.17
N ASN A 93 14.49 -3.86 -2.96
CA ASN A 93 13.70 -4.04 -4.18
C ASN A 93 12.20 -4.15 -3.89
N ARG A 94 11.79 -4.78 -2.79
CA ARG A 94 10.38 -4.83 -2.38
C ARG A 94 9.84 -3.45 -2.02
N ILE A 95 10.61 -2.62 -1.31
CA ILE A 95 10.22 -1.24 -1.00
C ILE A 95 10.08 -0.44 -2.30
N LYS A 96 11.01 -0.61 -3.26
CA LYS A 96 10.92 0.00 -4.59
C LYS A 96 9.66 -0.44 -5.34
N TYR A 97 9.31 -1.72 -5.27
CA TYR A 97 8.09 -2.25 -5.89
C TYR A 97 6.82 -1.65 -5.26
N ILE A 98 6.80 -1.42 -3.95
CA ILE A 98 5.68 -0.73 -3.28
C ILE A 98 5.50 0.69 -3.86
N SER A 99 6.59 1.43 -4.08
CA SER A 99 6.52 2.74 -4.74
C SER A 99 5.87 2.65 -6.12
N TYR A 100 6.26 1.66 -6.94
CA TYR A 100 5.67 1.48 -8.26
C TYR A 100 4.19 1.08 -8.21
N LEU A 101 3.74 0.34 -7.19
CA LEU A 101 2.33 0.01 -7.00
C LEU A 101 1.47 1.23 -6.59
N CYS A 102 2.06 2.25 -5.96
CA CYS A 102 1.36 3.50 -5.63
C CYS A 102 1.06 4.36 -6.87
N LEU A 103 1.88 4.27 -7.93
CA LEU A 103 1.70 5.08 -9.14
C LEU A 103 0.40 4.79 -9.90
N PRO A 104 0.01 3.53 -10.19
CA PRO A 104 -1.29 3.22 -10.79
C PRO A 104 -2.48 3.79 -10.01
N ILE A 105 -2.41 3.76 -8.66
CA ILE A 105 -3.44 4.35 -7.81
C ILE A 105 -3.49 5.87 -8.04
N ALA A 106 -2.34 6.54 -7.97
CA ALA A 106 -2.26 7.98 -8.19
C ALA A 106 -2.86 8.39 -9.56
N PHE A 107 -2.45 7.73 -10.64
CA PHE A 107 -2.95 8.00 -11.99
C PHE A 107 -4.44 7.68 -12.12
N ALA A 108 -4.92 6.56 -11.57
CA ALA A 108 -6.34 6.20 -11.62
C ALA A 108 -7.22 7.26 -10.94
N TYR A 109 -6.78 7.80 -9.80
CA TYR A 109 -7.50 8.88 -9.11
C TYR A 109 -7.40 10.23 -9.85
N ILE A 110 -6.25 10.58 -10.43
CA ILE A 110 -6.11 11.80 -11.23
C ILE A 110 -7.01 11.75 -12.48
N ILE A 111 -7.03 10.63 -13.20
CA ILE A 111 -7.93 10.43 -14.35
C ILE A 111 -9.39 10.39 -13.88
N GLY A 112 -9.63 9.83 -12.70
CA GLY A 112 -10.94 9.77 -12.06
C GLY A 112 -11.62 11.12 -11.85
N ILE A 113 -10.87 12.23 -11.82
CA ILE A 113 -11.40 13.60 -11.66
C ILE A 113 -12.40 13.94 -12.78
N PHE A 114 -12.15 13.50 -14.01
CA PHE A 114 -13.04 13.77 -15.15
C PHE A 114 -14.38 13.02 -15.07
N PHE A 115 -14.44 11.95 -14.28
CA PHE A 115 -15.63 11.12 -14.12
C PHE A 115 -16.36 11.39 -12.80
N ILE A 116 -15.61 11.71 -11.75
CA ILE A 116 -16.10 11.93 -10.39
C ILE A 116 -15.53 13.28 -9.93
N PRO A 117 -16.26 14.40 -10.13
CA PRO A 117 -15.80 15.72 -9.74
C PRO A 117 -15.91 15.89 -8.22
N SER A 118 -14.95 15.32 -7.49
CA SER A 118 -14.85 15.39 -6.04
C SER A 118 -13.45 15.78 -5.63
N VAL A 119 -13.34 16.77 -4.74
CA VAL A 119 -12.07 17.22 -4.16
C VAL A 119 -11.34 16.05 -3.49
N PHE A 120 -12.08 15.10 -2.92
CA PHE A 120 -11.50 13.92 -2.28
C PHE A 120 -10.73 13.04 -3.27
N VAL A 121 -11.24 12.89 -4.50
CA VAL A 121 -10.59 12.08 -5.55
C VAL A 121 -9.23 12.69 -5.92
N VAL A 122 -9.16 14.02 -6.03
CA VAL A 122 -7.92 14.76 -6.29
C VAL A 122 -6.92 14.57 -5.14
N LEU A 123 -7.38 14.74 -3.90
CA LEU A 123 -6.52 14.64 -2.71
C LEU A 123 -5.90 13.25 -2.59
N VAL A 124 -6.67 12.19 -2.83
CA VAL A 124 -6.15 10.81 -2.80
C VAL A 124 -5.12 10.60 -3.90
N GLY A 125 -5.38 11.06 -5.13
CA GLY A 125 -4.43 10.96 -6.23
C GLY A 125 -3.09 11.63 -5.93
N LEU A 126 -3.12 12.87 -5.43
CA LEU A 126 -1.91 13.60 -5.04
C LEU A 126 -1.19 12.94 -3.86
N THR A 127 -1.92 12.43 -2.88
CA THR A 127 -1.34 11.73 -1.72
C THR A 127 -0.56 10.49 -2.16
N PHE A 128 -1.14 9.66 -3.04
CA PHE A 128 -0.44 8.46 -3.53
C PHE A 128 0.73 8.80 -4.45
N LEU A 129 0.66 9.89 -5.21
CA LEU A 129 1.78 10.37 -6.03
C LEU A 129 2.96 10.79 -5.15
N PHE A 130 2.67 11.58 -4.10
CA PHE A 130 3.68 12.00 -3.14
C PHE A 130 4.25 10.79 -2.36
N LEU A 131 3.38 9.87 -1.92
CA LEU A 131 3.78 8.66 -1.23
C LEU A 131 4.69 7.77 -2.10
N ALA A 132 4.39 7.63 -3.39
CA ALA A 132 5.25 6.92 -4.32
C ALA A 132 6.65 7.54 -4.36
N ALA A 133 6.75 8.86 -4.52
CA ALA A 133 8.03 9.56 -4.53
C ALA A 133 8.83 9.36 -3.22
N CYS A 134 8.17 9.49 -2.06
CA CYS A 134 8.83 9.27 -0.77
C CYS A 134 9.32 7.83 -0.59
N ILE A 135 8.49 6.84 -0.92
CA ILE A 135 8.86 5.41 -0.79
C ILE A 135 10.00 5.08 -1.77
N PHE A 136 10.00 5.66 -2.97
CA PHE A 136 11.10 5.50 -3.92
C PHE A 136 12.43 5.98 -3.34
N ILE A 137 12.46 7.19 -2.76
CA ILE A 137 13.66 7.74 -2.13
C ILE A 137 14.12 6.83 -0.98
N ILE A 138 13.19 6.35 -0.14
CA ILE A 138 13.51 5.41 0.94
C ILE A 138 14.10 4.10 0.38
N ALA A 139 13.56 3.58 -0.72
CA ALA A 139 14.07 2.37 -1.36
C ALA A 139 15.53 2.54 -1.84
N GLU A 140 15.85 3.67 -2.46
CA GLU A 140 17.21 4.00 -2.92
C GLU A 140 18.17 4.17 -1.75
N LEU A 141 17.77 4.86 -0.68
CA LEU A 141 18.56 4.96 0.55
C LEU A 141 18.83 3.58 1.16
N PHE A 142 17.83 2.71 1.17
CA PHE A 142 17.99 1.34 1.66
C PHE A 142 18.94 0.53 0.78
N TYR A 143 18.85 0.69 -0.53
CA TYR A 143 19.75 0.05 -1.49
C TYR A 143 21.21 0.47 -1.26
N GLN A 144 21.46 1.77 -1.11
CA GLN A 144 22.79 2.30 -0.80
C GLN A 144 23.32 1.76 0.54
N ALA A 145 22.48 1.72 1.58
CA ALA A 145 22.85 1.18 2.88
C ALA A 145 23.25 -0.31 2.81
N VAL A 146 22.55 -1.10 2.00
CA VAL A 146 22.91 -2.51 1.75
C VAL A 146 24.25 -2.61 1.02
N ASN A 147 24.47 -1.75 0.00
CA ASN A 147 25.74 -1.74 -0.76
C ASN A 147 26.94 -1.40 0.15
N TYR A 148 26.83 -0.35 0.96
CA TYR A 148 27.88 0.03 1.92
C TYR A 148 28.18 -1.09 2.91
N LYS A 149 27.16 -1.81 3.38
CA LYS A 149 27.36 -2.95 4.27
C LYS A 149 28.15 -4.07 3.57
N GLN A 150 27.81 -4.38 2.33
CA GLN A 150 28.48 -5.44 1.57
C GLN A 150 29.94 -5.09 1.25
N GLU A 151 30.24 -3.84 0.90
CA GLU A 151 31.61 -3.38 0.67
C GLU A 151 32.47 -3.51 1.94
N ASN A 152 31.89 -3.19 3.10
CA ASN A 152 32.58 -3.32 4.38
C ASN A 152 32.80 -4.79 4.78
N ASP A 153 31.81 -5.66 4.53
CA ASP A 153 31.91 -7.11 4.76
C ASP A 153 32.95 -7.80 3.84
N LEU A 154 33.31 -7.20 2.69
CA LEU A 154 34.32 -7.72 1.74
C LEU A 154 35.76 -7.29 2.08
N THR A 155 35.94 -6.30 2.96
CA THR A 155 37.26 -5.73 3.28
C THR A 155 37.88 -6.33 4.56
N ILE A 156 37.10 -7.12 5.32
CA ILE A 156 37.55 -7.85 6.51
C ILE A 156 38.00 -9.25 6.10
#